data_AF-A0A848CGS6-F1
#
_entry.id   AF-A0A848CGS6-F1
#
_cell.length_a   1.000
_cell.length_b   1.000
_cell.length_c   1.000
_cell.angle_alpha   90.00
_cell.angle_beta   90.00
_cell.angle_gamma   90.00
#
_symmetry.space_group_name_H-M   'P 1'
#
loop_
_entity.id
_entity.type
_entity.pdbx_description
1 polymer ?
#
loop_
_entity_poly.entity_id
_entity_poly.type
_entity_poly.pdbx_seq_one_letter_code
_entity_poly.pdbx_strand_id
1 'polypeptide(L)'
;MYLYSYVITRDYGFAPNPFWNICSLATCKPQIRERALKGDWIAGFGGANTAITHKMVFLMQVDEICTFDEYWVDPRFFMKKPRFDGNYQQCYGDNIYHHIGSEWMQENSHHSYADGINKNNLIHDTRIDRVLISFHYWYFGENAIELPKEFTEAIATGRAYKKLQNNICADITSIVYH
;
A
#
# COMPACT_ATOMS: atom_id res chain seq x y z
N MET A 1 10.27 -2.80 15.89
CA MET A 1 9.62 -3.46 14.74
C MET A 1 8.20 -3.79 15.13
N TYR A 2 7.24 -3.36 14.32
CA TYR A 2 5.81 -3.56 14.51
C TYR A 2 5.19 -4.16 13.25
N LEU A 3 4.07 -4.85 13.42
CA LEU A 3 3.16 -5.19 12.34
C LEU A 3 1.99 -4.21 12.34
N TYR A 4 1.83 -3.47 11.24
CA TYR A 4 0.62 -2.71 10.95
C TYR A 4 -0.30 -3.55 10.07
N SER A 5 -1.59 -3.62 10.38
CA SER A 5 -2.53 -4.29 9.51
C SER A 5 -3.80 -3.49 9.27
N TYR A 6 -4.38 -3.63 8.08
CA TYR A 6 -5.61 -2.94 7.72
C TYR A 6 -6.48 -3.73 6.74
N VAL A 7 -7.75 -3.33 6.65
CA VAL A 7 -8.70 -3.89 5.70
C VAL A 7 -8.58 -3.24 4.33
N ILE A 8 -8.41 -4.05 3.29
CA ILE A 8 -8.54 -3.70 1.89
C ILE A 8 -9.99 -3.89 1.47
N THR A 9 -10.63 -2.80 1.06
CA THR A 9 -12.03 -2.83 0.60
C THR A 9 -12.16 -3.19 -0.87
N ARG A 10 -11.16 -2.82 -1.68
CA ARG A 10 -11.04 -3.13 -3.10
C ARG A 10 -9.57 -3.27 -3.42
N ASP A 11 -9.21 -4.38 -4.06
CA ASP A 11 -7.85 -4.62 -4.49
C ASP A 11 -7.76 -4.49 -6.01
N TYR A 12 -7.23 -3.35 -6.46
CA TYR A 12 -6.88 -3.11 -7.85
C TYR A 12 -5.36 -3.02 -8.06
N GLY A 13 -4.57 -3.32 -7.01
CA GLY A 13 -3.13 -3.08 -7.01
C GLY A 13 -2.75 -1.59 -7.08
N PHE A 14 -3.62 -0.69 -6.60
CA PHE A 14 -3.33 0.75 -6.50
C PHE A 14 -2.59 1.10 -5.20
N ALA A 15 -3.07 0.69 -4.03
CA ALA A 15 -2.40 0.97 -2.75
C ALA A 15 -2.76 -0.14 -1.71
N PRO A 16 -1.87 -1.14 -1.51
CA PRO A 16 -0.50 -1.17 -2.01
C PRO A 16 -0.45 -1.35 -3.54
N ASN A 17 0.61 -0.86 -4.18
CA ASN A 17 0.93 -1.18 -5.57
C ASN A 17 2.06 -2.22 -5.60
N PRO A 18 1.75 -3.50 -5.87
CA PRO A 18 2.69 -4.63 -5.72
C PRO A 18 3.42 -4.98 -7.03
N PHE A 19 3.33 -4.15 -8.06
CA PHE A 19 3.80 -4.51 -9.40
C PHE A 19 5.28 -4.14 -9.61
N TRP A 20 5.91 -4.80 -10.59
CA TRP A 20 7.31 -4.57 -11.00
C TRP A 20 8.35 -4.80 -9.89
N ASN A 21 8.18 -5.87 -9.10
CA ASN A 21 9.11 -6.29 -8.03
C ASN A 21 9.32 -5.25 -6.92
N ILE A 22 8.40 -4.30 -6.80
CA ILE A 22 8.40 -3.26 -5.77
C ILE A 22 6.99 -3.20 -5.24
N CYS A 23 6.82 -3.23 -3.92
CA CYS A 23 5.55 -2.94 -3.28
C CYS A 23 5.60 -1.56 -2.64
N SER A 24 4.73 -0.67 -3.08
CA SER A 24 4.64 0.69 -2.56
C SER A 24 3.30 0.92 -1.86
N LEU A 25 3.33 1.72 -0.81
CA LEU A 25 2.16 2.31 -0.20
C LEU A 25 2.33 3.83 -0.22
N ALA A 26 2.07 4.43 -1.39
CA ALA A 26 2.19 5.86 -1.60
C ALA A 26 0.93 6.61 -1.16
N THR A 27 -0.24 6.05 -1.47
CA THR A 27 -1.53 6.65 -1.18
C THR A 27 -2.30 5.82 -0.16
N CYS A 28 -3.49 6.28 0.23
CA CYS A 28 -4.29 5.64 1.27
C CYS A 28 -3.56 5.60 2.63
N LYS A 29 -4.28 5.12 3.66
CA LYS A 29 -3.76 4.83 5.03
C LYS A 29 -2.67 5.80 5.55
N PRO A 30 -2.90 7.13 5.50
CA PRO A 30 -1.91 8.13 5.94
C PRO A 30 -1.42 7.89 7.37
N GLN A 31 -2.28 7.37 8.25
CA GLN A 31 -1.90 7.07 9.63
C GLN A 31 -0.86 5.93 9.76
N ILE A 32 -0.85 4.96 8.85
CA ILE A 32 0.22 3.95 8.81
C ILE A 32 1.48 4.59 8.22
N ARG A 33 1.36 5.30 7.08
CA ARG A 33 2.49 5.98 6.40
C ARG A 33 3.23 6.96 7.32
N GLU A 34 2.50 7.65 8.18
CA GLU A 34 3.03 8.57 9.20
C GLU A 34 3.91 7.88 10.25
N ARG A 35 3.58 6.65 10.63
CA ARG A 35 4.13 5.99 11.83
C ARG A 35 5.07 4.83 11.54
N ALA A 36 4.88 4.14 10.41
CA ALA A 36 5.71 3.00 10.05
C ALA A 36 7.14 3.47 9.78
N LEU A 37 8.09 2.71 10.31
CA LEU A 37 9.52 2.93 10.16
C LEU A 37 10.14 1.81 9.32
N LYS A 38 11.36 2.05 8.83
CA LYS A 38 12.15 1.01 8.17
C LYS A 38 12.25 -0.23 9.08
N GLY A 39 12.02 -1.40 8.50
CA GLY A 39 11.96 -2.69 9.19
C GLY A 39 10.57 -3.07 9.69
N ASP A 40 9.63 -2.12 9.88
CA ASP A 40 8.25 -2.46 10.24
C ASP A 40 7.55 -3.19 9.09
N TRP A 41 6.51 -3.95 9.42
CA TRP A 41 5.74 -4.75 8.49
C TRP A 41 4.34 -4.20 8.30
N ILE A 42 3.79 -4.39 7.10
CA ILE A 42 2.44 -3.98 6.75
C ILE A 42 1.71 -5.15 6.09
N ALA A 43 0.54 -5.49 6.61
CA ALA A 43 -0.32 -6.53 6.07
C ALA A 43 -1.69 -5.97 5.69
N GLY A 44 -2.21 -6.41 4.55
CA GLY A 44 -3.57 -6.12 4.11
C GLY A 44 -4.46 -7.34 4.16
N PHE A 45 -5.68 -7.17 4.65
CA PHE A 45 -6.68 -8.24 4.75
C PHE A 45 -7.93 -7.90 3.95
N GLY A 46 -8.55 -8.89 3.30
CA GLY A 46 -9.79 -8.69 2.57
C GLY A 46 -10.94 -8.26 3.49
N GLY A 47 -11.70 -7.25 3.06
CA GLY A 47 -12.85 -6.74 3.83
C GLY A 47 -14.04 -7.69 3.86
N ALA A 48 -14.94 -7.47 4.83
CA ALA A 48 -16.10 -8.33 5.11
C ALA A 48 -17.06 -8.55 3.92
N ASN A 49 -17.04 -7.68 2.93
CA ASN A 49 -17.89 -7.75 1.74
C ASN A 49 -17.12 -8.20 0.49
N THR A 50 -16.08 -9.03 0.66
CA THR A 50 -15.22 -9.53 -0.42
C THR A 50 -15.15 -11.06 -0.39
N ALA A 51 -14.89 -11.70 -1.54
CA ALA A 51 -14.72 -13.16 -1.63
C ALA A 51 -13.53 -13.68 -0.79
N ILE A 52 -12.60 -12.79 -0.44
CA ILE A 52 -11.37 -13.05 0.32
C ILE A 52 -11.44 -12.46 1.73
N THR A 53 -12.64 -12.38 2.30
CA THR A 53 -12.89 -11.84 3.65
C THR A 53 -11.91 -12.43 4.68
N HIS A 54 -11.23 -11.55 5.42
CA HIS A 54 -10.24 -11.89 6.46
C HIS A 54 -8.97 -12.61 5.98
N LYS A 55 -8.82 -12.86 4.68
CA LYS A 55 -7.62 -13.46 4.11
C LYS A 55 -6.55 -12.39 3.86
N MET A 56 -5.29 -12.76 4.04
CA MET A 56 -4.14 -11.89 3.82
C MET A 56 -3.88 -11.73 2.33
N VAL A 57 -4.03 -10.50 1.85
CA VAL A 57 -3.84 -10.09 0.47
C VAL A 57 -2.39 -9.78 0.17
N PHE A 58 -1.70 -9.17 1.13
CA PHE A 58 -0.28 -8.85 1.01
C PHE A 58 0.38 -8.74 2.38
N LEU A 59 1.70 -8.86 2.36
CA LEU A 59 2.60 -8.60 3.47
C LEU A 59 3.85 -7.93 2.90
N MET A 60 4.27 -6.77 3.41
CA MET A 60 5.50 -6.09 2.99
C MET A 60 6.31 -5.63 4.20
N GLN A 61 7.64 -5.72 4.10
CA GLN A 61 8.55 -5.05 5.03
C GLN A 61 8.90 -3.67 4.48
N VAL A 62 8.86 -2.63 5.31
CA VAL A 62 9.28 -1.28 4.90
C VAL A 62 10.80 -1.25 4.76
N ASP A 63 11.30 -1.19 3.53
CA ASP A 63 12.74 -1.17 3.21
C ASP A 63 13.26 0.26 3.03
N GLU A 64 12.44 1.12 2.41
CA GLU A 64 12.72 2.53 2.14
C GLU A 64 11.49 3.39 2.45
N ILE A 65 11.75 4.66 2.78
CA ILE A 65 10.74 5.70 2.99
C ILE A 65 11.24 6.95 2.26
N CYS A 66 10.41 7.53 1.42
CA CYS A 66 10.73 8.73 0.65
C CYS A 66 9.53 9.69 0.59
N THR A 67 9.75 10.92 0.14
CA THR A 67 8.67 11.88 -0.14
C THR A 67 7.99 11.55 -1.47
N PHE A 68 6.86 12.20 -1.75
CA PHE A 68 6.20 12.08 -3.05
C PHE A 68 7.08 12.59 -4.19
N ASP A 69 7.83 13.67 -3.99
CA ASP A 69 8.73 14.20 -5.02
C ASP A 69 9.91 13.27 -5.30
N GLU A 70 10.53 12.71 -4.25
CA GLU A 70 11.58 11.71 -4.40
C GLU A 70 11.06 10.46 -5.13
N TYR A 71 9.86 10.00 -4.77
CA TYR A 71 9.17 8.90 -5.45
C TYR A 71 8.89 9.23 -6.92
N TRP A 72 8.51 10.48 -7.22
CA TRP A 72 8.17 10.94 -8.56
C TRP A 72 9.38 11.05 -9.50
N VAL A 73 10.53 11.53 -9.01
CA VAL A 73 11.71 11.78 -9.85
C VAL A 73 12.62 10.57 -9.99
N ASP A 74 12.57 9.62 -9.04
CA ASP A 74 13.44 8.45 -9.05
C ASP A 74 13.07 7.48 -10.20
N PRO A 75 14.01 7.19 -11.12
CA PRO A 75 13.77 6.31 -12.26
C PRO A 75 13.32 4.89 -11.88
N ARG A 76 13.66 4.40 -10.67
CA ARG A 76 13.23 3.08 -10.17
C ARG A 76 11.70 2.95 -10.13
N PHE A 77 11.00 4.07 -9.94
CA PHE A 77 9.55 4.13 -9.78
C PHE A 77 8.84 4.72 -10.99
N PHE A 78 9.52 4.83 -12.15
CA PHE A 78 8.90 5.34 -13.37
C PHE A 78 7.66 4.52 -13.77
N MET A 79 7.75 3.19 -13.68
CA MET A 79 6.63 2.29 -14.01
C MET A 79 5.46 2.39 -13.01
N LYS A 80 5.67 3.02 -11.84
CA LYS A 80 4.63 3.26 -10.84
C LYS A 80 3.76 4.47 -11.16
N LYS A 81 4.07 5.23 -12.22
CA LYS A 81 3.21 6.30 -12.72
C LYS A 81 2.07 5.72 -13.55
N PRO A 82 0.83 6.20 -13.37
CA PRO A 82 -0.31 5.67 -14.10
C PRO A 82 -0.19 5.94 -15.60
N ARG A 83 -0.51 4.93 -16.41
CA ARG A 83 -0.49 5.01 -17.87
C ARG A 83 -1.64 4.22 -18.47
N PHE A 84 -2.65 4.92 -18.99
CA PHE A 84 -3.93 4.34 -19.44
C PHE A 84 -3.91 3.73 -20.85
N ASP A 85 -2.89 4.02 -21.66
CA ASP A 85 -2.61 3.31 -22.92
C ASP A 85 -1.75 2.05 -22.70
N GLY A 86 -1.45 1.71 -21.44
CA GLY A 86 -0.65 0.56 -21.03
C GLY A 86 -1.49 -0.68 -20.67
N ASN A 87 -0.83 -1.64 -20.03
CA ASN A 87 -1.51 -2.81 -19.47
C ASN A 87 -2.24 -2.47 -18.16
N TYR A 88 -3.02 -3.43 -17.65
CA TYR A 88 -3.77 -3.27 -16.40
C TYR A 88 -2.94 -2.73 -15.23
N GLN A 89 -1.74 -3.28 -15.00
CA GLN A 89 -0.88 -2.88 -13.89
C GLN A 89 -0.47 -1.41 -14.02
N GLN A 90 -0.16 -0.98 -15.25
CA GLN A 90 0.22 0.40 -15.56
C GLN A 90 -0.94 1.39 -15.34
N CYS A 91 -2.20 0.98 -15.54
CA CYS A 91 -3.35 1.84 -15.26
C CYS A 91 -3.52 2.16 -13.76
N TYR A 92 -2.93 1.36 -12.87
CA TYR A 92 -3.07 1.47 -11.42
C TYR A 92 -1.78 1.89 -10.71
N GLY A 93 -0.87 2.57 -11.41
CA GLY A 93 0.30 3.21 -10.79
C GLY A 93 -0.09 4.18 -9.67
N ASP A 94 0.59 4.10 -8.52
CA ASP A 94 0.32 4.88 -7.31
C ASP A 94 1.21 6.11 -7.14
N ASN A 95 2.15 6.32 -8.06
CA ASN A 95 3.02 7.49 -8.15
C ASN A 95 2.28 8.63 -8.87
N ILE A 96 1.39 9.29 -8.14
CA ILE A 96 0.42 10.23 -8.72
C ILE A 96 0.49 11.65 -8.16
N TYR A 97 1.31 11.89 -7.15
CA TYR A 97 1.45 13.20 -6.52
C TYR A 97 2.90 13.66 -6.63
N HIS A 98 3.08 14.94 -6.94
CA HIS A 98 4.37 15.61 -6.96
C HIS A 98 4.14 17.12 -6.95
N HIS A 99 5.18 17.92 -6.80
CA HIS A 99 5.09 19.37 -6.94
C HIS A 99 5.50 19.86 -8.33
N ILE A 100 4.90 20.97 -8.75
CA ILE A 100 5.47 21.89 -9.75
C ILE A 100 5.62 23.25 -9.05
N GLY A 101 6.86 23.65 -8.78
CA GLY A 101 7.12 24.79 -7.91
C GLY A 101 6.64 24.48 -6.48
N SER A 102 5.73 25.29 -5.94
CA SER A 102 5.12 25.07 -4.62
C SER A 102 3.77 24.36 -4.67
N GLU A 103 3.25 24.08 -5.87
CA GLU A 103 1.89 23.57 -6.04
C GLU A 103 1.89 22.05 -6.13
N TRP A 104 0.99 21.43 -5.37
CA TRP A 104 0.71 20.00 -5.50
C TRP A 104 0.00 19.70 -6.81
N MET A 105 0.51 18.70 -7.51
CA MET A 105 -0.08 18.11 -8.71
C MET A 105 -0.69 16.75 -8.36
N GLN A 106 -1.77 16.40 -9.06
CA GLN A 106 -2.32 15.05 -9.06
C GLN A 106 -2.45 14.56 -10.50
N GLU A 107 -1.80 13.45 -10.80
CA GLU A 107 -1.92 12.76 -12.08
C GLU A 107 -3.26 12.04 -12.21
N ASN A 108 -3.72 11.90 -13.46
CA ASN A 108 -4.91 11.12 -13.77
C ASN A 108 -4.72 9.67 -13.27
N SER A 109 -5.65 9.17 -12.46
CA SER A 109 -5.45 7.93 -11.71
C SER A 109 -6.74 7.42 -11.07
N HIS A 110 -6.64 6.32 -10.30
CA HIS A 110 -7.74 5.82 -9.48
C HIS A 110 -8.25 6.83 -8.43
N HIS A 111 -7.41 7.79 -8.03
CA HIS A 111 -7.74 8.78 -7.02
C HIS A 111 -8.13 10.15 -7.60
N SER A 112 -8.11 10.35 -8.91
CA SER A 112 -8.60 11.57 -9.57
C SER A 112 -10.08 11.45 -9.98
N TYR A 113 -10.68 12.55 -10.41
CA TYR A 113 -11.92 12.52 -11.19
C TYR A 113 -11.59 12.30 -12.68
N ALA A 114 -12.60 11.97 -13.48
CA ALA A 114 -12.44 11.81 -14.93
C ALA A 114 -11.99 13.10 -15.63
N ASP A 115 -12.35 14.26 -15.06
CA ASP A 115 -12.08 15.60 -15.58
C ASP A 115 -10.98 16.34 -14.79
N GLY A 116 -10.28 15.69 -13.86
CA GLY A 116 -9.10 16.25 -13.20
C GLY A 116 -9.00 15.96 -11.71
N ILE A 117 -8.49 16.94 -10.96
CA ILE A 117 -8.04 16.77 -9.58
C ILE A 117 -9.21 16.48 -8.64
N ASN A 118 -9.09 15.41 -7.87
CA ASN A 118 -9.92 15.17 -6.69
C ASN A 118 -9.24 15.76 -5.45
N LYS A 119 -9.62 16.99 -5.11
CA LYS A 119 -9.05 17.74 -3.98
C LYS A 119 -9.15 17.01 -2.64
N ASN A 120 -10.21 16.21 -2.42
CA ASN A 120 -10.38 15.48 -1.18
C ASN A 120 -9.32 14.39 -1.03
N ASN A 121 -9.09 13.62 -2.10
CA ASN A 121 -8.04 12.60 -2.11
C ASN A 121 -6.65 13.24 -2.06
N LEU A 122 -6.43 14.32 -2.82
CA LEU A 122 -5.17 15.05 -2.79
C LEU A 122 -4.81 15.47 -1.35
N ILE A 123 -5.68 16.23 -0.68
CA ILE A 123 -5.46 16.70 0.69
C ILE A 123 -5.30 15.52 1.66
N HIS A 124 -6.12 14.48 1.51
CA HIS A 124 -6.08 13.32 2.39
C HIS A 124 -4.75 12.55 2.28
N ASP A 125 -4.26 12.36 1.06
CA ASP A 125 -3.07 11.57 0.79
C ASP A 125 -1.80 12.38 1.03
N THR A 126 -1.73 13.65 0.60
CA THR A 126 -0.52 14.47 0.70
C THR A 126 -0.31 15.11 2.05
N ARG A 127 -1.28 15.04 2.99
CA ARG A 127 -1.07 15.50 4.38
C ARG A 127 0.09 14.78 5.08
N ILE A 128 0.43 13.58 4.60
CA ILE A 128 1.61 12.83 5.02
C ILE A 128 2.49 12.64 3.78
N ASP A 129 3.54 13.44 3.66
CA ASP A 129 4.52 13.36 2.58
C ASP A 129 5.53 12.21 2.83
N ARG A 130 5.00 10.99 2.84
CA ARG A 130 5.76 9.74 3.06
C ARG A 130 5.16 8.63 2.22
N VAL A 131 5.98 8.06 1.36
CA VAL A 131 5.74 6.84 0.60
C VAL A 131 6.54 5.72 1.25
N LEU A 132 5.90 4.58 1.50
CA LEU A 132 6.59 3.40 2.03
C LEU A 132 6.90 2.45 0.88
N ILE A 133 8.15 2.01 0.79
CA ILE A 133 8.65 1.18 -0.30
C ILE A 133 9.19 -0.13 0.28
N SER A 134 8.89 -1.22 -0.42
CA SER A 134 9.36 -2.56 -0.10
C SER A 134 9.86 -3.27 -1.34
N PHE A 135 11.02 -3.88 -1.23
CA PHE A 135 11.56 -4.89 -2.15
C PHE A 135 11.37 -6.30 -1.57
N HIS A 136 10.99 -6.38 -0.29
CA HIS A 136 10.70 -7.61 0.43
C HIS A 136 9.21 -7.73 0.79
N TYR A 137 8.44 -8.34 -0.10
CA TYR A 137 7.00 -8.48 0.06
C TYR A 137 6.43 -9.74 -0.59
N TRP A 138 5.21 -10.08 -0.17
CA TRP A 138 4.31 -11.05 -0.78
C TRP A 138 3.02 -10.36 -1.17
N TYR A 139 2.53 -10.65 -2.37
CA TYR A 139 1.23 -10.21 -2.86
C TYR A 139 0.48 -11.41 -3.41
N PHE A 140 -0.62 -11.75 -2.75
CA PHE A 140 -1.45 -12.91 -3.06
C PHE A 140 -2.67 -12.51 -3.91
N GLY A 141 -3.11 -11.25 -3.85
CA GLY A 141 -4.24 -10.74 -4.61
C GLY A 141 -5.51 -11.59 -4.41
N GLU A 142 -6.08 -12.08 -5.50
CA GLU A 142 -7.25 -12.99 -5.47
C GLU A 142 -6.97 -14.34 -4.78
N ASN A 143 -5.70 -14.77 -4.74
CA ASN A 143 -5.24 -15.98 -4.06
C ASN A 143 -4.90 -15.72 -2.59
N ALA A 144 -5.49 -14.68 -1.98
CA ALA A 144 -5.28 -14.30 -0.60
C ALA A 144 -5.34 -15.52 0.35
N ILE A 145 -4.39 -15.58 1.28
CA ILE A 145 -4.20 -16.76 2.13
C ILE A 145 -4.90 -16.61 3.47
N GLU A 146 -5.41 -17.72 4.00
CA GLU A 146 -5.92 -17.77 5.35
C GLU A 146 -4.76 -17.92 6.34
N LEU A 147 -4.74 -17.07 7.38
CA LEU A 147 -3.75 -17.22 8.43
C LEU A 147 -4.19 -18.30 9.44
N PRO A 148 -3.25 -19.08 10.00
CA PRO A 148 -3.52 -19.96 11.13
C PRO A 148 -4.18 -19.21 12.30
N LYS A 149 -5.00 -19.93 13.08
CA LYS A 149 -5.87 -19.34 14.12
C LYS A 149 -5.09 -18.57 15.18
N GLU A 150 -3.86 -18.98 15.47
CA GLU A 150 -2.94 -18.31 16.38
C GLU A 150 -2.59 -16.88 15.94
N PHE A 151 -2.73 -16.52 14.66
CA PHE A 151 -2.49 -15.18 14.13
C PHE A 151 -3.76 -14.34 13.93
N THR A 152 -4.90 -14.77 14.49
CA THR A 152 -6.17 -14.02 14.36
C THR A 152 -6.04 -12.56 14.84
N GLU A 153 -5.17 -12.29 15.80
CA GLU A 153 -4.94 -10.92 16.29
C GLU A 153 -4.38 -9.99 15.20
N ALA A 154 -3.59 -10.53 14.26
CA ALA A 154 -3.04 -9.79 13.12
C ALA A 154 -4.11 -9.38 12.09
N ILE A 155 -5.21 -10.12 12.01
CA ILE A 155 -6.28 -9.86 11.05
C ILE A 155 -7.00 -8.57 11.44
N ALA A 156 -6.86 -7.53 10.63
CA ALA A 156 -7.57 -6.28 10.82
C ALA A 156 -9.06 -6.46 10.50
N THR A 157 -9.92 -5.91 11.36
CA THR A 157 -11.37 -5.86 11.14
C THR A 157 -11.84 -4.42 11.22
N GLY A 158 -12.65 -3.98 10.25
CA GLY A 158 -13.15 -2.60 10.18
C GLY A 158 -12.19 -1.58 9.56
N ARG A 159 -12.47 -0.29 9.79
CA ARG A 159 -11.79 0.82 9.09
C ARG A 159 -10.44 1.21 9.69
N ALA A 160 -10.29 1.04 11.00
CA ALA A 160 -9.05 1.34 11.72
C ALA A 160 -7.95 0.34 11.34
N TYR A 161 -6.69 0.76 11.50
CA TYR A 161 -5.56 -0.17 11.40
C TYR A 161 -5.24 -0.74 12.79
N LYS A 162 -4.62 -1.92 12.83
CA LYS A 162 -4.00 -2.50 14.02
C LYS A 162 -2.51 -2.23 14.02
N LYS A 163 -1.91 -2.14 15.22
CA LYS A 163 -0.47 -2.08 15.43
C LYS A 163 -0.08 -3.12 16.48
N LEU A 164 0.74 -4.09 16.10
CA LEU A 164 1.12 -5.23 16.93
C LEU A 164 2.63 -5.34 17.07
N GLN A 165 3.11 -5.94 18.16
CA GLN A 165 4.54 -6.11 18.43
C GLN A 165 5.18 -7.20 17.56
N ASN A 166 6.52 -7.21 17.55
CA ASN A 166 7.35 -7.90 16.57
C ASN A 166 7.21 -9.43 16.52
N ASN A 167 6.97 -10.09 17.66
CA ASN A 167 6.96 -11.55 17.76
C ASN A 167 5.97 -12.18 16.77
N ILE A 168 4.79 -11.58 16.62
CA ILE A 168 3.77 -12.04 15.67
C ILE A 168 4.26 -12.01 14.22
N CYS A 169 5.13 -11.05 13.88
CA CYS A 169 5.57 -10.90 12.50
C CYS A 169 6.59 -11.95 12.07
N ALA A 170 7.56 -12.27 12.93
CA ALA A 170 8.54 -13.31 12.64
C ALA A 170 7.85 -14.65 12.33
N ASP A 171 6.82 -14.96 13.12
CA ASP A 171 6.04 -16.18 12.97
C ASP A 171 5.20 -16.16 11.67
N ILE A 172 4.54 -15.03 11.33
CA ILE A 172 3.80 -14.90 10.06
C ILE A 172 4.75 -15.01 8.85
N THR A 173 5.94 -14.42 8.91
CA THR A 173 6.91 -14.51 7.81
C THR A 173 7.31 -15.96 7.55
N SER A 174 7.44 -16.80 8.60
CA SER A 174 7.77 -18.22 8.42
C SER A 174 6.73 -18.98 7.60
N ILE A 175 5.46 -18.59 7.67
CA ILE A 175 4.36 -19.23 6.91
C ILE A 175 4.45 -18.88 5.44
N VAL A 176 4.70 -17.63 5.10
CA VAL A 176 4.73 -17.19 3.68
C VAL A 176 5.97 -17.65 2.92
N TYR A 177 6.98 -18.17 3.61
CA TYR A 177 8.14 -18.82 3.01
C TYR A 177 7.94 -20.32 2.72
N HIS A 178 6.83 -20.93 3.18
CA HIS A 178 6.51 -22.36 3.01
C HIS A 178 5.25 -22.56 2.18
#